data_AF-A0A831LZ27-F1
#
_entry.id   AF-A0A831LZ27-F1
#
_cell.length_a   1.000
_cell.length_b   1.000
_cell.length_c   1.000
_cell.angle_alpha   90.00
_cell.angle_beta   90.00
_cell.angle_gamma   90.00
#
_symmetry.space_group_name_H-M   'P 1'
#
loop_
_entity.id
_entity.type
_entity.pdbx_description
1 polymer ?
#
loop_
_entity_poly.entity_id
_entity_poly.type
_entity_poly.pdbx_seq_one_letter_code
_entity_poly.pdbx_strand_id
1 'polypeptide(L)'
;MQNYFGEIAGLLTAVFWTVTSMAFESAGKKVGSLAVNLIRLVMAFFFIGIYSWIARGFFFPTDATLFQWQWLALSGLVGFVIGDLLLFQAFVVVGARISMLMMSLAPPFAAFVGWLMLGEVLTPKSWLGMGITMVGIVIVILKREKTEQNGSIVRKLK
;
A
#
# COMPACT_ATOMS: atom_id res chain seq x y z
N MET A 1 32.50 -2.23 -1.38
CA MET A 1 31.57 -2.28 -0.22
C MET A 1 30.28 -1.52 -0.54
N GLN A 2 29.55 -1.93 -1.59
CA GLN A 2 28.29 -1.29 -2.04
C GLN A 2 27.10 -2.28 -2.06
N ASN A 3 27.24 -3.43 -1.38
CA ASN A 3 26.50 -4.63 -1.77
C ASN A 3 25.20 -4.93 -1.03
N TYR A 4 24.69 -4.06 -0.14
CA TYR A 4 23.44 -4.35 0.57
C TYR A 4 22.46 -3.16 0.72
N PHE A 5 22.66 -2.08 -0.06
CA PHE A 5 21.84 -0.88 0.12
C PHE A 5 20.37 -1.13 -0.19
N GLY A 6 20.08 -1.95 -1.20
CA GLY A 6 18.71 -2.33 -1.57
C GLY A 6 18.04 -3.19 -0.50
N GLU A 7 18.76 -4.15 0.06
CA GLU A 7 18.28 -5.04 1.11
C GLU A 7 17.97 -4.27 2.39
N ILE A 8 18.86 -3.36 2.79
CA ILE A 8 18.64 -2.48 3.95
C ILE A 8 17.44 -1.56 3.68
N ALA A 9 17.35 -0.95 2.49
CA ALA A 9 16.20 -0.11 2.12
C ALA A 9 14.89 -0.90 2.14
N GLY A 10 14.89 -2.17 1.71
CA GLY A 10 13.74 -3.06 1.76
C GLY A 10 13.29 -3.35 3.19
N LEU A 11 14.22 -3.68 4.09
CA LEU A 11 13.93 -3.90 5.51
C LEU A 11 13.40 -2.62 6.19
N LEU A 12 14.03 -1.48 5.93
CA LEU A 12 13.55 -0.18 6.43
C LEU A 12 12.15 0.15 5.92
N THR A 13 11.87 -0.15 4.66
CA THR A 13 10.54 0.03 4.07
C THR A 13 9.50 -0.81 4.81
N ALA A 14 9.80 -2.07 5.12
CA ALA A 14 8.89 -2.93 5.88
C ALA A 14 8.60 -2.39 7.30
N VAL A 15 9.63 -1.88 7.98
CA VAL A 15 9.46 -1.21 9.29
C VAL A 15 8.58 0.02 9.16
N PHE A 16 8.87 0.92 8.20
CA PHE A 16 8.08 2.13 8.01
C PHE A 16 6.64 1.84 7.57
N TRP A 17 6.40 0.86 6.71
CA TRP A 17 5.05 0.42 6.33
C TRP A 17 4.27 -0.12 7.52
N THR A 18 4.93 -0.84 8.43
CA THR A 18 4.29 -1.32 9.66
C THR A 18 3.90 -0.16 10.56
N VAL A 19 4.81 0.77 10.82
CA VAL A 19 4.55 1.94 11.68
C VAL A 19 3.46 2.83 11.07
N THR A 20 3.55 3.13 9.77
CA THR A 20 2.59 4.00 9.08
C THR A 20 1.19 3.41 9.01
N SER A 21 1.05 2.11 8.74
CA SER A 21 -0.27 1.46 8.73
C SER A 21 -0.94 1.50 10.11
N MET A 22 -0.20 1.24 11.20
CA MET A 22 -0.72 1.39 12.57
C MET A 22 -1.08 2.84 12.91
N ALA A 23 -0.25 3.80 12.48
CA ALA A 23 -0.52 5.22 12.68
C ALA A 23 -1.78 5.67 11.91
N PHE A 24 -1.96 5.24 10.67
CA PHE A 24 -3.13 5.55 9.85
C PHE A 24 -4.40 4.85 10.34
N GLU A 25 -4.31 3.64 10.87
CA GLU A 25 -5.43 3.02 11.59
C GLU A 25 -5.87 3.88 12.78
N SER A 26 -4.92 4.27 13.63
CA SER A 26 -5.20 5.08 14.83
C SER A 26 -5.76 6.45 14.47
N ALA A 27 -5.16 7.14 13.51
CA ALA A 27 -5.63 8.43 13.03
C ALA A 27 -7.00 8.33 12.33
N GLY A 28 -7.17 7.33 11.46
CA GLY A 28 -8.40 7.11 10.70
C GLY A 28 -9.58 6.83 11.62
N LYS A 29 -9.39 6.08 12.71
CA LYS A 29 -10.44 5.84 13.71
C LYS A 29 -10.84 7.11 14.50
N LYS A 30 -9.97 8.11 14.60
CA LYS A 30 -10.24 9.36 15.33
C LYS A 30 -10.90 10.44 14.48
N VAL A 31 -10.41 10.65 13.25
CA VAL A 31 -10.82 11.78 12.41
C VAL A 31 -11.46 11.36 11.08
N GLY A 32 -11.55 10.06 10.81
CA GLY A 32 -12.09 9.50 9.57
C GLY A 32 -11.04 9.31 8.47
N SER A 33 -11.26 8.31 7.61
CA SER A 33 -10.38 7.92 6.50
C SER A 33 -10.16 9.04 5.48
N LEU A 34 -11.22 9.76 5.11
CA LEU A 34 -11.16 10.87 4.16
C LEU A 34 -10.29 12.03 4.66
N ALA A 35 -10.48 12.45 5.92
CA ALA A 35 -9.71 13.54 6.51
C ALA A 35 -8.22 13.19 6.59
N VAL A 36 -7.88 11.96 7.03
CA VAL A 36 -6.49 11.48 7.04
C VAL A 36 -5.90 11.48 5.63
N ASN A 37 -6.65 11.01 4.63
CA ASN A 37 -6.18 11.00 3.24
C ASN A 37 -5.89 12.41 2.72
N LEU A 38 -6.79 13.36 2.96
CA LEU A 38 -6.62 14.75 2.53
C LEU A 38 -5.42 15.42 3.21
N ILE A 39 -5.30 15.28 4.54
CA ILE A 39 -4.14 15.81 5.29
C ILE A 39 -2.84 15.22 4.73
N ARG A 40 -2.81 13.91 4.49
CA ARG A 40 -1.66 13.22 3.89
C ARG A 40 -1.31 13.80 2.52
N LEU A 41 -2.29 14.04 1.65
CA LEU A 41 -2.05 14.55 0.30
C LEU A 41 -1.56 16.01 0.31
N VAL A 42 -2.08 16.84 1.20
CA VAL A 42 -1.57 18.22 1.37
C VAL A 42 -0.12 18.20 1.85
N MET A 43 0.21 17.37 2.84
CA MET A 43 1.61 17.22 3.28
C MET A 43 2.51 16.67 2.17
N ALA A 44 2.04 15.66 1.43
CA ALA A 44 2.78 15.07 0.32
C ALA A 44 3.07 16.10 -0.79
N PHE A 45 2.11 16.97 -1.11
CA PHE A 45 2.30 18.06 -2.07
C PHE A 45 3.47 18.97 -1.69
N PHE A 46 3.53 19.43 -0.43
CA PHE A 46 4.63 20.27 0.02
C PHE A 46 5.96 19.53 0.10
N PHE A 47 5.98 18.30 0.61
CA PHE A 47 7.23 17.52 0.69
C PHE A 47 7.80 17.20 -0.68
N ILE A 48 6.97 16.76 -1.62
CA ILE A 48 7.41 16.49 -3.00
C ILE A 48 7.78 17.78 -3.71
N GLY A 49 7.03 18.87 -3.51
CA GLY A 49 7.35 20.17 -4.11
C GLY A 49 8.68 20.74 -3.62
N ILE A 50 8.96 20.66 -2.31
CA ILE A 50 10.26 21.07 -1.72
C ILE A 50 11.39 20.19 -2.25
N TYR A 51 11.19 18.87 -2.26
CA TYR A 51 12.17 17.94 -2.82
C TYR A 51 12.47 18.24 -4.29
N SER A 52 11.43 18.47 -5.11
CA SER A 52 11.57 18.82 -6.52
C SER A 52 12.30 20.16 -6.70
N TRP A 53 12.02 21.14 -5.84
CA TRP A 53 12.71 22.42 -5.87
C TRP A 53 14.20 22.27 -5.58
N ILE A 54 14.57 21.49 -4.56
CA ILE A 54 15.97 21.24 -4.21
C ILE A 54 16.68 20.41 -5.31
N ALA A 55 16.03 19.38 -5.84
CA ALA A 55 16.65 18.45 -6.78
C ALA A 55 16.70 18.97 -8.22
N ARG A 56 15.70 19.77 -8.64
CA ARG A 56 15.51 20.18 -10.04
C ARG A 56 15.43 21.70 -10.23
N GLY A 57 15.31 22.48 -9.17
CA GLY A 57 15.11 23.93 -9.24
C GLY A 57 13.67 24.37 -9.48
N PHE A 58 12.72 23.43 -9.65
CA PHE A 58 11.31 23.72 -9.91
C PHE A 58 10.41 23.11 -8.82
N PHE A 59 9.61 23.93 -8.16
CA PHE A 59 8.60 23.45 -7.20
C PHE A 59 7.42 22.76 -7.90
N PHE A 60 6.99 23.33 -9.03
CA PHE A 60 5.92 22.80 -9.86
C PHE A 60 6.51 22.28 -11.18
N PRO A 61 6.08 21.12 -11.70
CA PRO A 61 6.63 20.56 -12.94
C PRO A 61 6.08 21.31 -14.16
N THR A 62 6.60 22.51 -14.41
CA THR A 62 6.27 23.37 -15.57
C THR A 62 6.83 22.85 -16.88
N ASP A 63 7.76 21.90 -16.81
CA ASP A 63 8.40 21.23 -17.93
C ASP A 63 7.64 19.98 -18.41
N ALA A 64 6.59 19.57 -17.69
CA ALA A 64 5.78 18.41 -18.06
C ALA A 64 4.79 18.73 -19.18
N THR A 65 4.74 17.84 -20.18
CA THR A 65 3.78 17.90 -21.30
C THR A 65 2.35 17.63 -20.84
N LEU A 66 1.37 18.06 -21.64
CA LEU A 66 -0.05 17.79 -21.36
C LEU A 66 -0.35 16.29 -21.22
N PHE A 67 0.31 15.45 -22.02
CA PHE A 67 0.18 14.00 -21.95
C PHE A 67 0.62 13.45 -20.58
N GLN A 68 1.76 13.94 -20.06
CA GLN A 68 2.25 13.55 -18.73
C GLN A 68 1.28 13.99 -17.62
N TRP A 69 0.73 15.21 -17.72
CA TRP A 69 -0.27 15.71 -16.79
C TRP A 69 -1.56 14.87 -16.78
N GLN A 70 -2.03 14.43 -17.94
CA GLN A 70 -3.21 13.57 -18.04
C GLN A 70 -2.99 12.22 -17.35
N TRP A 71 -1.87 11.56 -17.63
CA TRP A 71 -1.56 10.28 -16.97
C TRP A 71 -1.31 10.43 -15.48
N LEU A 72 -0.65 11.51 -15.06
CA LEU A 72 -0.42 11.80 -13.64
C LEU A 72 -1.74 12.04 -12.91
N ALA A 73 -2.67 12.78 -13.51
CA ALA A 73 -4.00 13.05 -12.95
C ALA A 73 -4.83 11.76 -12.85
N LEU A 74 -4.84 10.93 -13.90
CA LEU A 74 -5.54 9.64 -13.89
C LEU A 74 -4.96 8.68 -12.85
N SER A 75 -3.62 8.59 -12.79
CA SER A 75 -2.92 7.77 -11.81
C SER A 75 -3.19 8.25 -10.38
N GLY A 76 -3.16 9.57 -10.15
CA GLY A 76 -3.47 10.17 -8.85
C GLY A 76 -4.92 9.90 -8.42
N LEU A 77 -5.87 9.97 -9.36
CA LEU A 77 -7.28 9.65 -9.07
C LEU A 77 -7.45 8.18 -8.67
N VAL A 78 -6.87 7.25 -9.44
CA VAL A 78 -7.02 5.82 -9.17
C VAL A 78 -6.26 5.40 -7.91
N GLY A 79 -5.00 5.83 -7.77
CA GLY A 79 -4.15 5.45 -6.64
C GLY A 79 -4.49 6.22 -5.36
N PHE A 80 -4.32 7.54 -5.38
CA PHE A 80 -4.38 8.36 -4.17
C PHE A 80 -5.79 8.75 -3.72
N VAL A 81 -6.74 8.81 -4.64
CA VAL A 81 -8.14 9.08 -4.27
C VAL A 81 -8.85 7.76 -4.02
N ILE A 82 -9.03 6.91 -5.03
CA ILE A 82 -9.82 5.68 -4.87
C ILE A 82 -9.07 4.66 -4.02
N GLY A 83 -7.87 4.27 -4.42
CA GLY A 83 -7.09 3.23 -3.75
C GLY A 83 -6.84 3.54 -2.27
N ASP A 84 -6.29 4.71 -1.98
CA ASP A 84 -5.94 5.08 -0.61
C ASP A 84 -7.16 5.33 0.28
N LEU A 85 -8.28 5.85 -0.23
CA LEU A 85 -9.50 5.96 0.56
C LEU A 85 -10.04 4.59 0.95
N LEU A 86 -10.04 3.63 0.02
CA LEU A 86 -10.47 2.26 0.30
C LEU A 86 -9.53 1.58 1.30
N LEU A 87 -8.21 1.77 1.16
CA LEU A 87 -7.22 1.24 2.09
C LEU A 87 -7.38 1.83 3.49
N PHE A 88 -7.51 3.15 3.59
CA PHE A 88 -7.70 3.81 4.88
C PHE A 88 -9.03 3.46 5.51
N GLN A 89 -10.08 3.30 4.71
CA GLN A 89 -11.35 2.77 5.20
C GLN A 89 -11.19 1.33 5.72
N ALA A 90 -10.43 0.49 5.03
CA ALA A 90 -10.12 -0.86 5.50
C ALA A 90 -9.35 -0.83 6.84
N PHE A 91 -8.38 0.07 7.01
CA PHE A 91 -7.71 0.27 8.30
C PHE A 91 -8.69 0.62 9.42
N VAL A 92 -9.70 1.45 9.15
CA VAL A 92 -10.72 1.80 10.15
C VAL A 92 -11.66 0.63 10.45
N VAL A 93 -12.10 -0.12 9.44
CA VAL A 93 -13.13 -1.16 9.56
C VAL A 93 -12.58 -2.49 10.07
N VAL A 94 -11.47 -2.98 9.49
CA VAL A 94 -10.89 -4.30 9.79
C VAL A 94 -9.52 -4.25 10.45
N GLY A 95 -8.92 -3.06 10.57
CA GLY A 95 -7.62 -2.84 11.20
C GLY A 95 -6.42 -2.96 10.25
N ALA A 96 -5.26 -2.42 10.65
CA ALA A 96 -4.04 -2.41 9.86
C ALA A 96 -3.51 -3.81 9.57
N ARG A 97 -3.56 -4.72 10.57
CA ARG A 97 -3.04 -6.08 10.41
C ARG A 97 -3.70 -6.82 9.24
N ILE A 98 -5.03 -6.90 9.23
CA ILE A 98 -5.76 -7.63 8.18
C ILE A 98 -5.63 -6.90 6.84
N SER A 99 -5.72 -5.57 6.84
CA SER A 99 -5.58 -4.78 5.62
C SER A 99 -4.21 -4.94 4.96
N MET A 100 -3.12 -4.95 5.74
CA MET A 100 -1.77 -5.17 5.23
C MET A 100 -1.55 -6.61 4.73
N LEU A 101 -2.19 -7.59 5.38
CA LEU A 101 -2.20 -8.97 4.85
C LEU A 101 -2.91 -9.03 3.49
N MET A 102 -4.02 -8.31 3.30
CA MET A 102 -4.67 -8.21 1.99
C MET A 102 -3.79 -7.47 0.96
N MET A 103 -3.12 -6.39 1.37
CA MET A 103 -2.17 -5.67 0.50
C MET A 103 -0.98 -6.52 0.06
N SER A 104 -0.61 -7.57 0.79
CA SER A 104 0.46 -8.48 0.35
C SER A 104 0.13 -9.23 -0.95
N LEU A 105 -1.15 -9.25 -1.36
CA LEU A 105 -1.57 -9.74 -2.67
C LEU A 105 -1.28 -8.76 -3.81
N ALA A 106 -0.93 -7.50 -3.52
CA ALA A 106 -0.70 -6.48 -4.53
C ALA A 106 0.42 -6.86 -5.53
N PRO A 107 1.59 -7.40 -5.14
CA PRO A 107 2.61 -7.79 -6.12
C PRO A 107 2.16 -8.90 -7.09
N PRO A 108 1.50 -10.00 -6.66
CA PRO A 108 0.88 -10.96 -7.58
C PRO A 108 -0.12 -10.32 -8.55
N PHE A 109 -1.02 -9.46 -8.07
CA PHE A 109 -1.97 -8.76 -8.93
C PHE A 109 -1.27 -7.82 -9.91
N ALA A 110 -0.25 -7.08 -9.47
CA ALA A 110 0.52 -6.19 -10.31
C ALA A 110 1.26 -6.97 -11.42
N ALA A 111 1.87 -8.11 -11.09
CA ALA A 111 2.54 -8.95 -12.08
C ALA A 111 1.56 -9.58 -13.08
N PHE A 112 0.38 -10.01 -12.63
CA PHE A 112 -0.68 -10.51 -13.52
C PHE A 112 -1.19 -9.42 -14.47
N VAL A 113 -1.46 -8.23 -13.95
CA VAL A 113 -1.91 -7.08 -14.76
C VAL A 113 -0.80 -6.61 -15.69
N GLY A 114 0.46 -6.61 -15.26
CA GLY A 114 1.63 -6.27 -16.09
C GLY A 114 1.81 -7.24 -17.25
N TRP A 115 1.70 -8.55 -17.01
CA TRP A 115 1.69 -9.56 -18.07
C TRP A 115 0.55 -9.33 -19.08
N LEU A 116 -0.66 -9.02 -18.60
CA LEU A 116 -1.84 -8.86 -19.46
C LEU A 116 -1.85 -7.53 -20.25
N MET A 117 -1.52 -6.41 -19.60
CA MET A 117 -1.68 -5.06 -20.15
C MET A 117 -0.39 -4.47 -20.70
N LEU A 118 0.77 -4.78 -20.10
CA LEU A 118 2.08 -4.24 -20.51
C LEU A 118 2.86 -5.21 -21.39
N GLY A 119 2.36 -6.44 -21.59
CA GLY A 119 3.04 -7.46 -22.40
C GLY A 119 4.32 -8.01 -21.76
N GLU A 120 4.46 -7.89 -20.43
CA GLU A 120 5.63 -8.39 -19.72
C GLU A 120 5.72 -9.92 -19.80
N VAL A 121 6.79 -10.46 -20.39
CA VAL A 121 6.96 -11.92 -20.50
C VAL A 121 7.51 -12.49 -19.19
N LEU A 122 6.60 -13.05 -18.38
CA LEU A 122 6.98 -13.75 -17.15
C LEU A 122 7.50 -15.15 -17.46
N THR A 123 8.72 -15.45 -17.02
CA THR A 123 9.30 -16.79 -17.16
C THR A 123 8.50 -17.82 -16.35
N PRO A 124 8.52 -19.11 -16.71
CA PRO A 124 7.88 -20.16 -15.92
C PRO A 124 8.35 -20.20 -14.45
N LYS A 125 9.61 -19.84 -14.19
CA LYS A 125 10.15 -19.72 -12.82
C LYS A 125 9.49 -18.57 -12.04
N SER A 126 9.21 -17.44 -12.69
CA SER A 126 8.51 -16.31 -12.09
C SER A 126 7.07 -16.69 -11.70
N TRP A 127 6.38 -17.46 -12.55
CA TRP A 127 5.05 -18.00 -12.24
C TRP A 127 5.06 -18.95 -11.04
N LEU A 128 6.03 -19.87 -10.98
CA LEU A 128 6.19 -20.76 -9.83
C LEU A 128 6.49 -19.99 -8.54
N GLY A 129 7.41 -19.02 -8.60
CA GLY A 129 7.73 -18.16 -7.46
C GLY A 129 6.50 -17.41 -6.96
N MET A 130 5.72 -16.83 -7.87
CA MET A 130 4.46 -16.14 -7.54
C MET A 130 3.43 -17.08 -6.91
N GLY A 131 3.30 -18.31 -7.41
CA GLY A 131 2.44 -19.33 -6.81
C GLY A 131 2.85 -19.67 -5.38
N ILE A 132 4.15 -19.85 -5.13
CA ILE A 132 4.68 -20.10 -3.78
C ILE A 132 4.40 -18.90 -2.85
N THR A 133 4.63 -17.67 -3.32
CA THR A 133 4.35 -16.45 -2.55
C THR A 133 2.87 -16.34 -2.21
N MET A 134 1.97 -16.60 -3.17
CA MET A 134 0.52 -16.61 -2.96
C MET A 134 0.11 -17.64 -1.90
N VAL A 135 0.65 -18.87 -1.97
CA VAL A 135 0.36 -19.91 -0.97
C VAL A 135 0.81 -19.46 0.43
N GLY A 136 2.01 -18.89 0.56
CA GLY A 136 2.50 -18.36 1.83
C GLY A 136 1.59 -17.27 2.42
N ILE A 137 1.16 -16.33 1.58
CA ILE A 137 0.22 -15.27 1.96
C ILE A 137 -1.12 -15.85 2.42
N VAL A 138 -1.70 -16.77 1.65
CA VAL A 138 -2.98 -17.42 1.98
C VAL A 138 -2.89 -18.16 3.32
N ILE A 139 -1.79 -18.89 3.58
CA ILE A 139 -1.57 -19.57 4.86
C ILE A 139 -1.55 -18.57 6.02
N VAL A 140 -0.83 -17.44 5.87
CA VAL A 140 -0.74 -16.41 6.91
C VAL A 140 -2.10 -15.76 7.18
N ILE A 141 -2.87 -15.46 6.12
CA ILE A 141 -4.22 -14.89 6.24
C ILE A 141 -5.17 -15.87 6.94
N LEU A 142 -5.15 -17.14 6.55
CA LEU A 142 -6.02 -18.17 7.12
C LEU A 142 -5.63 -18.57 8.54
N LYS A 143 -4.35 -18.38 8.91
CA LYS A 143 -3.87 -18.50 10.29
C LYS A 143 -4.34 -17.30 11.11
N ARG A 144 -5.65 -17.25 11.34
CA ARG A 144 -6.28 -16.36 12.31
C ARG A 144 -5.78 -16.80 13.68
N GLU A 145 -4.99 -15.95 14.35
CA GLU A 145 -4.81 -16.10 15.80
C GLU A 145 -6.22 -16.08 16.41
N LYS A 146 -6.61 -17.18 17.04
CA LYS A 146 -7.69 -17.14 18.02
C LYS A 146 -7.22 -16.16 19.09
N THR A 147 -7.65 -14.91 18.99
CA THR A 147 -7.65 -14.05 20.17
C THR A 147 -8.63 -14.72 21.13
N GLU A 148 -8.10 -15.46 22.10
CA GLU A 148 -8.84 -15.81 23.30
C GLU A 148 -9.20 -14.48 23.99
N GLN A 149 -10.31 -13.86 23.58
CA GLN A 149 -11.03 -12.98 24.47
C GLN A 149 -11.78 -13.88 25.46
N ASN A 150 -11.18 -14.03 26.64
CA ASN A 150 -11.81 -14.49 27.88
C ASN A 150 -12.74 -15.70 27.72
N GLY A 151 -12.16 -16.90 27.60
CA GLY A 151 -12.64 -18.16 28.22
C GLY A 151 -14.14 -18.48 28.26
N SER A 152 -14.99 -17.92 27.40
CA SER A 152 -16.42 -18.10 27.45
C SER A 152 -16.99 -18.23 26.04
N ILE A 153 -17.40 -19.46 25.72
CA ILE A 153 -18.22 -19.76 24.56
C ILE A 153 -19.61 -19.18 24.85
N VAL A 154 -19.88 -17.96 24.39
CA VAL A 154 -21.25 -17.46 24.34
C VAL A 154 -21.82 -17.81 22.97
N ARG A 155 -22.62 -18.89 22.92
CA ARG A 155 -23.57 -19.13 21.83
C ARG A 155 -24.53 -17.95 21.81
N LYS A 156 -24.45 -17.07 20.81
CA LYS A 156 -25.60 -16.25 20.46
C LYS A 156 -26.64 -17.16 19.79
N LEU A 157 -27.58 -17.63 20.60
CA LEU A 157 -28.83 -18.22 20.15
C LEU A 157 -29.90 -17.13 20.14
N LYS A 158 -30.65 -17.11 19.04
CA LYS A 158 -31.71 -16.17 18.60
C LYS A 158 -31.24 -14.89 17.93
#